data_AF-L5NAR5-F1
#
_entry.id   AF-L5NAR5-F1
#
_cell.length_a   1.000
_cell.length_b   1.000
_cell.length_c   1.000
_cell.angle_alpha   90.00
_cell.angle_beta   90.00
_cell.angle_gamma   90.00
#
_symmetry.space_group_name_H-M   'P 1'
#
loop_
_entity.id
_entity.type
_entity.pdbx_description
1 polymer ?
#
loop_
_entity_poly.entity_id
_entity_poly.type
_entity_poly.pdbx_seq_one_letter_code
_entity_poly.pdbx_strand_id
1 'polypeptide(L)'
;MTELQSKLLRLNLQHFAENDPPQDPPSDPPEDPPEDDPTFTQSDVDSAISKAVDKALKNQAAKLEKEKQQAIDDAKKDAADYAKMTKQQQADADYQKRMKDLEDRERDLNLKQLLSEVEGDLKEEKLPTSFAETLIKLEDNEKIKEAIKGIKKDFDNAVNQAVKESLRQDPPASGQSFKGDQSGQQSKAEMAKKARII
;
A
#
# COMPACT_ATOMS: atom_id res chain seq x y z
N MET A 1 -42.42 -24.73 6.23
CA MET A 1 -42.97 -24.78 7.60
C MET A 1 -41.82 -24.40 8.53
N THR A 2 -41.95 -23.39 9.40
CA THR A 2 -42.52 -23.46 10.77
C THR A 2 -41.74 -24.51 11.59
N GLU A 3 -41.21 -24.23 12.79
CA GLU A 3 -41.85 -23.48 13.88
C GLU A 3 -40.92 -22.55 14.69
N LEU A 4 -41.48 -21.41 15.11
CA LEU A 4 -40.98 -20.61 16.23
C LEU A 4 -41.37 -21.30 17.53
N GLN A 5 -40.43 -21.52 18.45
CA GLN A 5 -40.79 -21.87 19.83
C GLN A 5 -41.44 -20.67 20.52
N SER A 6 -42.76 -20.73 20.60
CA SER A 6 -43.60 -19.78 21.31
C SER A 6 -43.31 -19.79 22.81
N LYS A 7 -42.64 -18.73 23.31
CA LYS A 7 -42.80 -18.34 24.72
C LYS A 7 -44.22 -17.84 24.92
N LEU A 8 -45.12 -18.79 25.18
CA LEU A 8 -46.55 -18.60 25.40
C LEU A 8 -46.79 -17.69 26.62
N LEU A 9 -47.07 -16.42 26.36
CA LEU A 9 -47.67 -15.53 27.35
C LEU A 9 -49.07 -16.04 27.68
N ARG A 10 -49.24 -16.66 28.85
CA ARG A 10 -50.55 -17.05 29.37
C ARG A 10 -51.29 -15.80 29.85
N LEU A 11 -52.11 -15.21 28.99
CA LEU A 11 -53.10 -14.21 29.41
C LEU A 11 -54.23 -14.92 30.17
N ASN A 12 -54.45 -14.53 31.43
CA ASN A 12 -55.60 -14.97 32.21
C ASN A 12 -56.84 -14.19 31.76
N LEU A 13 -57.65 -14.79 30.89
CA LEU A 13 -58.87 -14.19 30.32
C LEU A 13 -60.12 -14.34 31.23
N GLN A 14 -59.98 -14.96 32.41
CA GLN A 14 -61.06 -15.28 33.35
C GLN A 14 -61.55 -14.10 34.22
N HIS A 15 -61.48 -12.86 33.72
CA HIS A 15 -61.97 -11.66 34.44
C HIS A 15 -62.83 -10.73 33.57
N PHE A 16 -63.27 -11.20 32.40
CA PHE A 16 -64.01 -10.37 31.44
C PHE A 16 -65.32 -10.97 30.91
N ALA A 17 -65.77 -12.13 31.42
CA ALA A 17 -67.06 -12.70 31.05
C ALA A 17 -67.58 -13.74 32.06
N GLU A 18 -68.39 -13.33 33.05
CA GLU A 18 -69.43 -14.24 33.54
C GLU A 18 -70.67 -13.58 34.17
N ASN A 19 -71.81 -14.14 33.77
CA ASN A 19 -73.18 -14.06 34.25
C ASN A 19 -73.70 -15.52 34.21
N ASP A 20 -74.62 -15.99 35.05
CA ASP A 20 -75.58 -15.28 35.90
C ASP A 20 -75.86 -16.13 37.20
N PRO A 21 -76.85 -15.82 38.07
CA PRO A 21 -76.95 -16.38 39.44
C PRO A 21 -77.73 -17.73 39.47
N PRO A 22 -78.28 -18.28 40.59
CA PRO A 22 -78.21 -17.91 42.03
C PRO A 22 -77.99 -19.08 43.04
N GLN A 23 -77.67 -18.77 44.32
CA GLN A 23 -78.20 -19.50 45.50
C GLN A 23 -77.85 -18.85 46.86
N ASP A 24 -78.85 -18.75 47.74
CA ASP A 24 -78.84 -18.29 49.15
C ASP A 24 -79.24 -19.47 50.08
N PRO A 25 -79.13 -19.39 51.43
CA PRO A 25 -78.37 -18.49 52.31
C PRO A 25 -77.43 -19.38 53.20
N PRO A 26 -77.24 -19.30 54.56
CA PRO A 26 -77.50 -18.26 55.58
C PRO A 26 -76.38 -18.06 56.65
N SER A 27 -76.71 -17.23 57.66
CA SER A 27 -76.18 -17.14 59.04
C SER A 27 -74.98 -16.22 59.32
N ASP A 28 -75.32 -15.01 59.80
CA ASP A 28 -74.48 -14.01 60.49
C ASP A 28 -73.89 -14.50 61.85
N PRO A 29 -73.08 -13.71 62.57
CA PRO A 29 -71.79 -13.13 62.18
C PRO A 29 -70.71 -13.30 63.29
N PRO A 30 -69.48 -12.82 63.09
CA PRO A 30 -68.68 -12.30 64.20
C PRO A 30 -68.19 -10.85 63.96
N GLU A 31 -68.09 -10.08 65.04
CA GLU A 31 -67.73 -8.65 65.03
C GLU A 31 -66.28 -8.40 64.59
N ASP A 32 -66.08 -7.48 63.65
CA ASP A 32 -64.78 -6.86 63.38
C ASP A 32 -64.46 -5.77 64.44
N PRO A 33 -63.20 -5.64 64.88
CA PRO A 33 -62.77 -4.54 65.73
C PRO A 33 -62.72 -3.22 64.92
N PRO A 34 -62.86 -2.05 65.57
CA PRO A 34 -62.88 -0.76 64.86
C PRO A 34 -61.54 -0.46 64.19
N GLU A 35 -61.56 -0.21 62.88
CA GLU A 35 -60.46 0.42 62.16
C GLU A 35 -60.42 1.93 62.48
N ASP A 36 -59.38 2.37 63.18
CA ASP A 36 -59.07 3.80 63.34
C ASP A 36 -58.55 4.36 62.00
N ASP A 37 -59.46 4.86 61.16
CA ASP A 37 -59.14 5.57 59.92
C ASP A 37 -58.32 6.86 60.22
N PRO A 38 -57.03 6.94 59.85
CA PRO A 38 -56.23 8.12 60.12
C PRO A 38 -56.67 9.26 59.19
N THR A 39 -57.48 10.17 59.71
CA THR A 39 -57.98 11.34 58.97
C THR A 39 -56.82 12.33 58.73
N PHE A 40 -56.05 12.12 57.66
CA PHE A 40 -54.93 12.98 57.27
C PHE A 40 -55.38 14.44 57.15
N THR A 41 -54.73 15.34 57.88
CA THR A 41 -55.06 16.76 57.80
C THR A 41 -54.41 17.38 56.56
N GLN A 42 -54.97 18.48 56.07
CA GLN A 42 -54.42 19.20 54.92
C GLN A 42 -52.94 19.63 55.15
N SER A 43 -52.57 19.92 56.40
CA SER A 43 -51.19 20.25 56.79
C SER A 43 -50.21 19.07 56.67
N ASP A 44 -50.68 17.82 56.81
CA ASP A 44 -49.83 16.64 56.67
C ASP A 44 -49.49 16.39 55.19
N VAL A 45 -50.47 16.61 54.32
CA VAL A 45 -50.31 16.56 52.86
C VAL A 45 -49.35 17.64 52.37
N ASP A 46 -49.51 18.89 52.82
CA ASP A 46 -48.62 20.00 52.45
C ASP A 46 -47.17 19.78 52.96
N SER A 47 -47.00 19.16 54.14
CA SER A 47 -45.71 18.75 54.69
C SER A 47 -45.06 17.66 53.84
N ALA A 48 -45.83 16.65 53.40
CA ALA A 48 -45.36 15.58 52.54
C ALA A 48 -44.96 16.09 51.14
N ILE A 49 -45.76 16.98 50.54
CA ILE A 49 -45.47 17.63 49.25
C ILE A 49 -44.18 18.45 49.35
N SER A 50 -44.04 19.29 50.39
CA SER A 50 -42.85 20.13 50.58
C SER A 50 -41.57 19.29 50.69
N LYS A 51 -41.60 18.20 51.48
CA LYS A 51 -40.48 17.25 51.60
C LYS A 51 -40.18 16.52 50.29
N ALA A 52 -41.20 16.20 49.48
CA ALA A 52 -41.02 15.58 48.17
C ALA A 52 -40.37 16.55 47.17
N VAL A 53 -40.79 17.81 47.15
CA VAL A 53 -40.20 18.87 46.31
C VAL A 53 -38.74 19.14 46.71
N ASP A 54 -38.44 19.31 48.00
CA ASP A 54 -37.06 19.50 48.48
C ASP A 54 -36.15 18.32 48.11
N LYS A 55 -36.66 17.08 48.20
CA LYS A 55 -35.93 15.87 47.81
C LYS A 55 -35.72 15.81 46.30
N ALA A 56 -36.72 16.19 45.49
CA ALA A 56 -36.59 16.28 44.04
C ALA A 56 -35.55 17.34 43.63
N LEU A 57 -35.59 18.53 44.21
CA LEU A 57 -34.63 19.61 43.96
C LEU A 57 -33.20 19.21 44.36
N LYS A 58 -33.02 18.59 45.53
CA LYS A 58 -31.69 18.07 45.97
C LYS A 58 -31.16 16.98 45.03
N ASN A 59 -32.01 16.05 44.60
CA ASN A 59 -31.63 15.01 43.65
C ASN A 59 -31.29 15.61 42.27
N GLN A 60 -32.03 16.61 41.81
CA GLN A 60 -31.76 17.32 40.56
C GLN A 60 -30.45 18.12 40.63
N ALA A 61 -30.19 18.82 41.73
CA ALA A 61 -28.93 19.53 41.96
C ALA A 61 -27.73 18.57 41.96
N ALA A 62 -27.81 17.46 42.70
CA ALA A 62 -26.76 16.45 42.73
C ALA A 62 -26.54 15.78 41.35
N LYS A 63 -27.61 15.58 40.56
CA LYS A 63 -27.51 15.07 39.18
C LYS A 63 -26.82 16.08 38.26
N LEU A 64 -27.19 17.35 38.33
CA LEU A 64 -26.57 18.43 37.55
C LEU A 64 -25.10 18.66 37.93
N GLU A 65 -24.75 18.55 39.21
CA GLU A 65 -23.36 18.65 39.68
C GLU A 65 -22.52 17.48 39.17
N LYS A 66 -23.06 16.25 39.22
CA LYS A 66 -22.42 15.07 38.63
C LYS A 66 -22.26 15.20 37.12
N GLU A 67 -23.29 15.63 36.40
CA GLU A 67 -23.24 15.86 34.95
C GLU A 67 -22.20 16.93 34.58
N LYS A 68 -22.11 18.03 35.34
CA LYS A 68 -21.07 19.06 35.17
C LYS A 68 -19.67 18.50 35.42
N GLN A 69 -19.48 17.72 36.48
CA GLN A 69 -18.19 17.12 36.79
C GLN A 69 -17.76 16.12 35.69
N GLN A 70 -18.68 15.28 35.22
CA GLN A 70 -18.43 14.38 34.08
C GLN A 70 -18.07 15.16 32.81
N ALA A 71 -18.83 16.20 32.45
CA ALA A 71 -18.52 17.03 31.28
C ALA A 71 -17.17 17.74 31.39
N ILE A 72 -16.75 18.15 32.59
CA ILE A 72 -15.43 18.74 32.84
C ILE A 72 -14.31 17.69 32.68
N ASP A 73 -14.51 16.48 33.18
CA ASP A 73 -13.49 15.43 33.13
C ASP A 73 -13.39 14.79 31.73
N ASP A 74 -14.51 14.64 31.02
CA ASP A 74 -14.55 14.28 29.60
C ASP A 74 -13.87 15.36 28.73
N ALA A 75 -14.18 16.64 28.94
CA ALA A 75 -13.51 17.73 28.20
C ALA A 75 -11.99 17.80 28.46
N LYS A 76 -11.54 17.51 29.69
CA LYS A 76 -10.10 17.39 30.00
C LYS A 76 -9.48 16.19 29.29
N LYS A 77 -10.18 15.05 29.25
CA LYS A 77 -9.71 13.83 28.59
C LYS A 77 -9.61 14.05 27.08
N ASP A 78 -10.64 14.57 26.45
CA ASP A 78 -10.67 14.88 25.02
C ASP A 78 -9.59 15.90 24.66
N ALA A 79 -9.38 16.95 25.47
CA ALA A 79 -8.28 17.90 25.26
C ALA A 79 -6.89 17.25 25.42
N ALA A 80 -6.72 16.34 26.38
CA ALA A 80 -5.47 15.63 26.59
C ALA A 80 -5.19 14.61 25.47
N ASP A 81 -6.20 13.89 25.00
CA ASP A 81 -6.06 12.90 23.94
C ASP A 81 -5.94 13.57 22.56
N TYR A 82 -6.63 14.70 22.31
CA TYR A 82 -6.37 15.56 21.14
C TYR A 82 -4.93 16.10 21.16
N ALA A 83 -4.47 16.67 22.28
CA ALA A 83 -3.09 17.20 22.39
C ALA A 83 -2.02 16.10 22.26
N LYS A 84 -2.29 14.88 22.72
CA LYS A 84 -1.43 13.70 22.46
C LYS A 84 -1.49 13.30 21.00
N MET A 85 -2.67 13.19 20.39
CA MET A 85 -2.83 12.82 18.99
C MET A 85 -2.14 13.83 18.07
N THR A 86 -2.29 15.14 18.27
CA THR A 86 -1.58 16.15 17.46
C THR A 86 -0.06 16.05 17.62
N LYS A 87 0.45 15.85 18.84
CA LYS A 87 1.90 15.67 19.08
C LYS A 87 2.43 14.36 18.52
N GLN A 88 1.67 13.28 18.63
CA GLN A 88 2.05 11.96 18.12
C GLN A 88 1.98 11.94 16.59
N GLN A 89 0.92 12.46 15.97
CA GLN A 89 0.82 12.62 14.52
C GLN A 89 1.94 13.50 13.96
N GLN A 90 2.34 14.56 14.67
CA GLN A 90 3.50 15.37 14.27
C GLN A 90 4.82 14.59 14.41
N ALA A 91 5.02 13.86 15.50
CA ALA A 91 6.20 13.01 15.69
C ALA A 91 6.26 11.87 14.66
N ASP A 92 5.13 11.24 14.34
CA ASP A 92 5.00 10.19 13.34
C ASP A 92 5.25 10.76 11.92
N ALA A 93 4.74 11.95 11.61
CA ALA A 93 5.01 12.63 10.34
C ALA A 93 6.50 13.03 10.21
N ASP A 94 7.12 13.55 11.26
CA ASP A 94 8.55 13.86 11.28
C ASP A 94 9.42 12.58 11.21
N TYR A 95 8.99 11.49 11.86
CA TYR A 95 9.63 10.18 11.77
C TYR A 95 9.54 9.61 10.35
N GLN A 96 8.35 9.57 9.75
CA GLN A 96 8.15 9.11 8.37
C GLN A 96 8.94 9.97 7.37
N LYS A 97 8.99 11.28 7.57
CA LYS A 97 9.81 12.19 6.75
C LYS A 97 11.30 11.89 6.87
N ARG A 98 11.81 11.61 8.07
CA ARG A 98 13.20 11.18 8.29
C ARG A 98 13.49 9.81 7.69
N MET A 99 12.60 8.84 7.87
CA MET A 99 12.76 7.51 7.27
C MET A 99 12.82 7.61 5.74
N LYS A 100 11.95 8.41 5.13
CA LYS A 100 11.97 8.64 3.68
C LYS A 100 13.24 9.38 3.22
N ASP A 101 13.70 10.41 3.93
CA ASP A 101 14.95 11.11 3.61
C ASP A 101 16.18 10.18 3.75
N LEU A 102 16.16 9.25 4.70
CA LEU A 102 17.18 8.19 4.81
C LEU A 102 17.11 7.18 3.66
N GLU A 103 15.91 6.69 3.33
CA GLU A 103 15.70 5.73 2.23
C GLU A 103 16.05 6.35 0.87
N ASP A 104 15.68 7.60 0.63
CA ASP A 104 16.00 8.33 -0.61
C ASP A 104 17.52 8.54 -0.74
N ARG A 105 18.24 8.81 0.35
CA ARG A 105 19.72 8.89 0.38
C ARG A 105 20.39 7.53 0.21
N GLU A 106 19.87 6.48 0.84
CA GLU A 106 20.39 5.12 0.70
C GLU A 106 20.22 4.62 -0.74
N ARG A 107 19.08 4.92 -1.37
CA ARG A 107 18.82 4.63 -2.79
C ARG A 107 19.76 5.41 -3.71
N ASP A 108 19.97 6.70 -3.47
CA ASP A 108 20.91 7.53 -4.25
C ASP A 108 22.37 7.05 -4.09
N LEU A 109 22.79 6.66 -2.88
CA LEU A 109 24.12 6.08 -2.64
C LEU A 109 24.28 4.72 -3.32
N ASN A 110 23.28 3.84 -3.25
CA ASN A 110 23.31 2.53 -3.92
C ASN A 110 23.35 2.71 -5.45
N LEU A 111 22.53 3.60 -6.02
CA LEU A 111 22.58 3.94 -7.45
C LEU A 111 23.95 4.50 -7.87
N LYS A 112 24.58 5.36 -7.06
CA LYS A 112 25.94 5.88 -7.31
C LYS A 112 27.02 4.81 -7.22
N GLN A 113 26.90 3.89 -6.26
CA GLN A 113 27.82 2.76 -6.15
C GLN A 113 27.68 1.85 -7.38
N LEU A 114 26.46 1.44 -7.73
CA LEU A 114 26.19 0.61 -8.90
C LEU A 114 26.63 1.30 -10.20
N LEU A 115 26.43 2.62 -10.33
CA LEU A 115 26.96 3.41 -11.46
C LEU A 115 28.49 3.30 -11.53
N SER A 116 29.19 3.47 -10.41
CA SER A 116 30.66 3.39 -10.35
C SER A 116 31.18 1.98 -10.66
N GLU A 117 30.48 0.93 -10.22
CA GLU A 117 30.80 -0.47 -10.55
C GLU A 117 30.63 -0.71 -12.06
N VAL A 118 29.49 -0.30 -12.63
CA VAL A 118 29.17 -0.45 -14.06
C VAL A 118 30.11 0.38 -14.95
N GLU A 119 30.51 1.59 -14.51
CA GLU A 119 31.57 2.34 -15.17
C GLU A 119 32.93 1.63 -15.13
N GLY A 120 33.22 0.90 -14.05
CA GLY A 120 34.40 0.06 -13.93
C GLY A 120 34.38 -1.06 -14.96
N ASP A 121 33.33 -1.89 -14.93
CA ASP A 121 33.11 -3.00 -15.87
C ASP A 121 33.18 -2.53 -17.34
N LEU A 122 32.56 -1.38 -17.67
CA LEU A 122 32.62 -0.79 -19.01
C LEU A 122 34.04 -0.35 -19.40
N LYS A 123 34.81 0.26 -18.49
CA LYS A 123 36.21 0.67 -18.74
C LYS A 123 37.12 -0.54 -18.95
N GLU A 124 36.96 -1.60 -18.15
CA GLU A 124 37.70 -2.86 -18.31
C GLU A 124 37.41 -3.52 -19.66
N GLU A 125 36.13 -3.56 -20.05
CA GLU A 125 35.69 -4.11 -21.34
C GLU A 125 35.90 -3.14 -22.53
N LYS A 126 36.52 -1.98 -22.29
CA LYS A 126 36.84 -0.91 -23.27
C LYS A 126 35.62 -0.31 -23.99
N LEU A 127 34.47 -0.36 -23.35
CA LEU A 127 33.23 0.23 -23.83
C LEU A 127 33.06 1.68 -23.32
N PRO A 128 32.35 2.54 -24.07
CA PRO A 128 32.01 3.90 -23.62
C PRO A 128 31.24 3.93 -22.29
N THR A 129 31.72 4.72 -21.33
CA THR A 129 31.05 4.92 -20.02
C THR A 129 29.67 5.56 -20.14
N SER A 130 29.36 6.22 -21.26
CA SER A 130 28.01 6.73 -21.57
C SER A 130 26.93 5.65 -21.57
N PHE A 131 27.29 4.37 -21.70
CA PHE A 131 26.34 3.28 -21.54
C PHE A 131 25.94 3.03 -20.08
N ALA A 132 26.74 3.46 -19.09
CA ALA A 132 26.48 3.21 -17.67
C ALA A 132 25.08 3.69 -17.28
N GLU A 133 24.77 4.98 -17.49
CA GLU A 133 23.46 5.60 -17.18
C GLU A 133 22.25 4.88 -17.79
N THR A 134 22.43 4.18 -18.91
CA THR A 134 21.37 3.40 -19.56
C THR A 134 21.28 2.00 -18.96
N LEU A 135 22.41 1.39 -18.63
CA LEU A 135 22.49 0.05 -18.04
C LEU A 135 22.01 0.02 -16.59
N ILE A 136 22.33 1.01 -15.74
CA ILE A 136 21.84 1.05 -14.34
C ILE A 136 20.31 1.02 -14.21
N LYS A 137 19.56 1.41 -15.26
CA LYS A 137 18.08 1.31 -15.31
C LYS A 137 17.54 -0.12 -15.33
N LEU A 138 18.41 -1.12 -15.48
CA LEU A 138 18.06 -2.54 -15.35
C LEU A 138 17.92 -2.97 -13.87
N GLU A 139 18.41 -2.14 -12.93
CA GLU A 139 18.37 -2.33 -11.46
C GLU A 139 18.94 -3.67 -10.96
N ASP A 140 19.66 -4.40 -11.81
CA ASP A 140 20.12 -5.77 -11.62
C ASP A 140 21.53 -5.94 -12.19
N ASN A 141 22.49 -6.17 -11.29
CA ASN A 141 23.92 -6.24 -11.60
C ASN A 141 24.25 -7.39 -12.57
N GLU A 142 23.55 -8.54 -12.49
CA GLU A 142 23.78 -9.68 -13.39
C GLU A 142 23.27 -9.38 -14.80
N LYS A 143 22.08 -8.78 -14.93
CA LYS A 143 21.55 -8.34 -16.23
C LYS A 143 22.43 -7.27 -16.87
N ILE A 144 23.00 -6.37 -16.08
CA ILE A 144 23.93 -5.36 -16.57
C ILE A 144 25.20 -6.02 -17.12
N LYS A 145 25.80 -6.97 -16.40
CA LYS A 145 26.96 -7.74 -16.88
C LYS A 145 26.67 -8.56 -18.13
N GLU A 146 25.49 -9.15 -18.25
CA GLU A 146 25.05 -9.84 -19.47
C GLU A 146 24.92 -8.86 -20.65
N ALA A 147 24.28 -7.70 -20.44
CA ALA A 147 24.15 -6.66 -21.44
C ALA A 147 25.52 -6.10 -21.89
N ILE A 148 26.45 -5.85 -20.96
CA ILE A 148 27.83 -5.42 -21.26
C ILE A 148 28.54 -6.44 -22.17
N LYS A 149 28.46 -7.74 -21.84
CA LYS A 149 29.05 -8.82 -22.66
C LYS A 149 28.43 -8.91 -24.06
N GLY A 150 27.10 -8.73 -24.15
CA GLY A 150 26.38 -8.68 -25.43
C GLY A 150 26.84 -7.50 -26.29
N ILE A 151 26.79 -6.29 -25.74
CA ILE A 151 27.23 -5.05 -26.40
C ILE A 151 28.69 -5.19 -26.86
N LYS A 152 29.59 -5.69 -26.00
CA LYS A 152 31.00 -5.88 -26.35
C LYS A 152 31.16 -6.80 -27.56
N LYS A 153 30.51 -7.96 -27.56
CA LYS A 153 30.60 -8.93 -28.65
C LYS A 153 30.14 -8.33 -29.98
N ASP A 154 29.02 -7.63 -29.99
CA ASP A 154 28.48 -7.05 -31.22
C ASP A 154 29.28 -5.82 -31.67
N PHE A 155 29.80 -5.03 -30.74
CA PHE A 155 30.73 -3.93 -31.02
C PHE A 155 32.05 -4.41 -31.61
N ASP A 156 32.70 -5.41 -30.99
CA ASP A 156 33.92 -6.03 -31.50
C ASP A 156 33.69 -6.62 -32.90
N ASN A 157 32.54 -7.27 -33.14
CA ASN A 157 32.19 -7.77 -34.47
C ASN A 157 32.03 -6.64 -35.50
N ALA A 158 31.31 -5.57 -35.16
CA ALA A 158 31.10 -4.42 -36.04
C ALA A 158 32.41 -3.69 -36.35
N VAL A 159 33.27 -3.45 -35.35
CA VAL A 159 34.60 -2.84 -35.53
C VAL A 159 35.48 -3.74 -36.39
N ASN A 160 35.48 -5.07 -36.16
CA ASN A 160 36.24 -6.00 -37.00
C ASN A 160 35.73 -6.05 -38.45
N GLN A 161 34.43 -5.87 -38.70
CA GLN A 161 33.88 -5.76 -40.05
C GLN A 161 34.27 -4.44 -40.71
N ALA A 162 34.07 -3.31 -40.02
CA ALA A 162 34.44 -1.98 -40.51
C ALA A 162 35.95 -1.86 -40.79
N VAL A 163 36.81 -2.43 -39.94
CA VAL A 163 38.26 -2.51 -40.18
C VAL A 163 38.57 -3.39 -41.38
N LYS A 164 37.93 -4.57 -41.54
CA LYS A 164 38.11 -5.41 -42.74
C LYS A 164 37.68 -4.70 -44.03
N GLU A 165 36.63 -3.88 -43.97
CA GLU A 165 36.17 -3.08 -45.11
C GLU A 165 37.11 -1.90 -45.38
N SER A 166 37.61 -1.21 -44.35
CA SER A 166 38.61 -0.15 -44.52
C SER A 166 40.00 -0.66 -44.93
N LEU A 167 40.34 -1.92 -44.61
CA LEU A 167 41.57 -2.58 -45.04
C LEU A 167 41.42 -3.36 -46.36
N ARG A 168 40.23 -3.37 -46.97
CA ARG A 168 40.08 -3.76 -48.38
C ARG A 168 40.76 -2.68 -49.22
N GLN A 169 42.04 -2.91 -49.49
CA GLN A 169 42.73 -2.24 -50.58
C GLN A 169 41.93 -2.45 -51.87
N ASP A 170 41.69 -1.39 -52.62
CA ASP A 170 41.05 -1.50 -53.93
C ASP A 170 41.77 -2.57 -54.76
N PRO A 171 41.04 -3.46 -55.47
CA PRO A 171 41.67 -4.45 -56.31
C PRO A 171 42.57 -3.71 -57.32
N PRO A 172 43.86 -4.07 -57.43
CA PRO A 172 44.78 -3.37 -58.32
C PRO A 172 44.19 -3.36 -59.72
N ALA A 173 44.18 -2.18 -60.36
CA ALA A 173 43.48 -1.95 -61.62
C ALA A 173 43.91 -2.98 -62.69
N SER A 174 43.11 -4.03 -62.85
CA SER A 174 43.34 -5.13 -63.80
C SER A 174 43.05 -4.60 -65.20
N GLY A 175 44.02 -3.87 -65.74
CA GLY A 175 43.81 -2.97 -66.87
C GLY A 175 45.03 -2.18 -67.32
N GLN A 176 46.14 -2.14 -66.56
CA GLN A 176 47.44 -1.87 -67.16
C GLN A 176 47.83 -3.10 -68.00
N SER A 177 47.30 -3.17 -69.22
CA SER A 177 47.76 -4.13 -70.22
C SER A 177 49.27 -3.99 -70.33
N PHE A 178 50.01 -5.00 -69.88
CA PHE A 178 51.38 -5.20 -70.35
C PHE A 178 51.29 -5.41 -71.86
N LYS A 179 51.42 -4.31 -72.62
CA LYS A 179 51.77 -4.34 -74.03
C LYS A 179 53.15 -4.97 -74.10
N GLY A 180 53.17 -6.30 -74.14
CA GLY A 180 54.34 -7.03 -74.54
C GLY A 180 54.75 -6.51 -75.90
N ASP A 181 55.97 -6.01 -75.98
CA ASP A 181 56.59 -5.66 -77.24
C ASP A 181 56.68 -6.94 -78.09
N GLN A 182 55.77 -7.09 -79.07
CA GLN A 182 55.73 -8.24 -79.97
C GLN A 182 56.79 -8.11 -81.08
N SER A 183 58.04 -7.87 -80.69
CA SER A 183 59.18 -7.69 -81.59
C SER A 183 60.05 -8.95 -81.78
N GLY A 184 59.65 -10.11 -81.24
CA GLY A 184 60.53 -11.29 -81.21
C GLY A 184 59.91 -12.69 -81.19
N GLN A 185 58.58 -12.86 -81.28
CA GLN A 185 57.98 -14.22 -81.26
C GLN A 185 58.03 -14.93 -82.63
N GLN A 186 59.25 -15.25 -83.09
CA GLN A 186 59.45 -16.31 -84.07
C GLN A 186 58.86 -17.61 -83.50
N SER A 187 57.99 -18.28 -84.25
CA SER A 187 57.36 -19.51 -83.80
C SER A 187 58.40 -20.63 -83.61
N LYS A 188 58.14 -21.58 -82.70
CA LYS A 188 59.04 -22.76 -82.52
C LYS A 188 59.26 -23.53 -83.82
N ALA A 189 58.27 -23.50 -84.73
CA ALA A 189 58.35 -24.08 -86.06
C ALA A 189 59.30 -23.33 -87.02
N GLU A 190 59.38 -22.00 -86.95
CA GLU A 190 60.37 -21.21 -87.69
C GLU A 190 61.79 -21.40 -87.15
N MET A 191 61.94 -21.46 -85.83
CA MET A 191 63.24 -21.69 -85.19
C MET A 191 63.81 -23.06 -85.57
N ALA A 192 62.97 -24.11 -85.60
CA ALA A 192 63.35 -25.43 -86.06
C ALA A 192 63.73 -25.48 -87.57
N LYS A 193 63.10 -24.65 -88.41
CA LYS A 193 63.47 -24.52 -89.83
C LYS A 193 64.82 -23.81 -90.03
N LYS A 194 65.11 -22.76 -89.25
CA LYS A 194 66.42 -22.07 -89.29
C LYS A 194 67.57 -22.93 -88.75
N ALA A 195 67.31 -23.80 -87.77
CA ALA A 195 68.33 -24.68 -87.20
C ALA A 195 68.62 -25.94 -88.05
N ARG A 196 67.82 -26.22 -89.09
CA ARG A 196 68.03 -27.34 -90.00
C ARG A 196 69.03 -26.97 -91.09
N ILE A 197 70.31 -27.12 -90.75
CA ILE A 197 71.43 -27.09 -91.72
C ILE A 197 71.29 -28.30 -92.67
N ILE A 198 71.59 -28.08 -93.95
CA ILE A 198 71.68 -29.11 -95.01
C ILE A 198 73.10 -29.68 -94.99
#